data_AF-A0A9P8KY18-F1
#
_entry.id   AF-A0A9P8KY18-F1
#
_cell.length_a   1.000
_cell.length_b   1.000
_cell.length_c   1.000
_cell.angle_alpha   90.00
_cell.angle_beta   90.00
_cell.angle_gamma   90.00
#
_symmetry.space_group_name_H-M   'P 1'
#
loop_
_entity.id
_entity.type
_entity.pdbx_description
1 polymer ?
#
loop_
_entity_poly.entity_id
_entity_poly.type
_entity_poly.pdbx_seq_one_letter_code
_entity_poly.pdbx_strand_id
1 'polypeptide(L)'
;MANPQPDFAVAAQAAHQLGDQLALMGNTAVGGLAAILQEIQRMNQRFEQRFDRFELSLKAERVNNISRLQNSSVTRPNQHLAVLHSYADNTPLPNFPDTPAAISGLSNANLGVLLRQLELSVAGDRLEKEGRLRVAIGLLEERV
;
A
#
# COMPACT_ATOMS: atom_id res chain seq x y z
N MET A 1 -47.34 -45.46 -47.58
CA MET A 1 -47.61 -44.50 -46.48
C MET A 1 -46.83 -43.24 -46.79
N ALA A 2 -47.51 -42.14 -47.13
CA ALA A 2 -46.84 -40.86 -47.43
C ALA A 2 -46.42 -40.20 -46.10
N ASN A 3 -45.14 -39.85 -45.97
CA ASN A 3 -44.61 -39.15 -44.81
C ASN A 3 -45.13 -37.70 -44.87
N PRO A 4 -45.77 -37.15 -43.81
CA PRO A 4 -46.29 -35.78 -43.88
C PRO A 4 -45.15 -34.80 -44.10
N GLN A 5 -45.30 -33.96 -45.13
CA GLN A 5 -44.34 -32.92 -45.47
C GLN A 5 -44.27 -31.90 -44.32
N PRO A 6 -43.07 -31.56 -43.82
CA PRO A 6 -42.94 -30.63 -42.71
C PRO A 6 -43.49 -29.25 -43.08
N ASP A 7 -44.13 -28.60 -42.11
CA ASP A 7 -44.65 -27.25 -42.28
C ASP A 7 -43.49 -26.25 -42.26
N PHE A 8 -43.07 -25.83 -43.45
CA PHE A 8 -41.97 -24.88 -43.63
C PHE A 8 -42.29 -23.49 -43.07
N ALA A 9 -43.57 -23.13 -42.87
CA ALA A 9 -43.93 -21.86 -42.23
C ALA A 9 -43.60 -21.89 -40.74
N VAL A 10 -43.87 -23.02 -40.06
CA VAL A 10 -43.49 -23.25 -38.66
C VAL A 10 -41.96 -23.29 -38.52
N ALA A 11 -41.26 -23.95 -39.45
CA ALA A 11 -39.80 -23.99 -39.45
C ALA A 11 -39.16 -22.60 -39.64
N ALA A 12 -39.72 -21.77 -40.53
CA ALA A 12 -39.25 -20.40 -40.75
C ALA A 12 -39.46 -19.51 -39.52
N GLN A 13 -40.61 -19.62 -38.85
CA GLN A 13 -40.87 -18.88 -37.61
C GLN A 13 -39.92 -19.28 -36.48
N ALA A 14 -39.65 -20.59 -36.31
CA ALA A 14 -38.69 -21.07 -35.34
C ALA A 14 -37.27 -20.57 -35.64
N ALA A 15 -36.87 -20.52 -36.91
CA ALA A 15 -35.57 -19.99 -37.32
C ALA A 15 -35.43 -18.48 -37.03
N HIS A 16 -36.50 -17.69 -37.25
CA HIS A 16 -36.51 -16.26 -36.92
C HIS A 16 -36.43 -16.02 -35.41
N GLN A 17 -37.21 -16.75 -34.61
CA GLN A 17 -37.18 -16.64 -33.15
C GLN A 17 -35.81 -16.99 -32.56
N LEU A 18 -35.13 -17.99 -33.11
CA LEU A 18 -33.76 -18.31 -32.72
C LEU A 18 -32.78 -17.21 -33.11
N GLY A 19 -32.93 -16.61 -34.30
CA GLY A 19 -32.13 -15.46 -34.73
C GLY A 19 -32.26 -14.26 -33.79
N ASP A 20 -33.48 -13.94 -33.39
CA ASP A 20 -33.76 -12.83 -32.47
C ASP A 20 -33.18 -13.09 -31.06
N GLN A 21 -33.27 -14.33 -30.57
CA GLN A 21 -32.67 -14.71 -29.28
C GLN A 21 -31.13 -14.68 -29.32
N LEU A 22 -30.52 -15.12 -30.42
CA LEU A 22 -29.07 -15.04 -30.61
C LEU A 22 -28.60 -13.57 -30.70
N ALA A 23 -29.38 -12.69 -31.33
CA ALA A 23 -29.08 -11.26 -31.39
C ALA A 23 -29.11 -10.60 -29.98
N LEU A 24 -30.05 -11.02 -29.12
CA LEU A 24 -30.12 -10.57 -27.73
C LEU A 24 -28.94 -11.07 -26.87
N MET A 25 -28.42 -12.26 -27.16
CA MET A 25 -27.23 -12.82 -26.49
C MET A 25 -25.92 -12.14 -26.92
N GLY A 26 -25.81 -11.71 -28.18
CA GLY A 26 -24.60 -11.04 -28.69
C GLY A 26 -24.27 -9.75 -27.93
N ASN A 27 -25.27 -8.94 -27.61
CA ASN A 27 -25.06 -7.67 -26.89
C ASN A 27 -24.69 -7.87 -25.40
N THR A 28 -25.18 -8.93 -24.76
CA THR A 28 -24.90 -9.20 -23.33
C THR A 28 -23.55 -9.88 -23.13
N ALA A 29 -23.14 -10.79 -24.01
CA ALA A 29 -21.83 -11.43 -23.96
C ALA A 29 -20.69 -10.44 -24.28
N VAL A 30 -20.86 -9.59 -25.30
CA VAL A 30 -19.88 -8.55 -25.66
C VAL A 30 -19.83 -7.44 -24.59
N GLY A 31 -20.97 -7.04 -24.03
CA GLY A 31 -21.02 -6.09 -22.91
C GLY A 31 -20.35 -6.63 -21.64
N GLY A 32 -20.55 -7.91 -21.32
CA GLY A 32 -19.88 -8.60 -20.21
C GLY A 32 -18.37 -8.68 -20.39
N LEU A 33 -17.89 -9.03 -21.59
CA LEU A 33 -16.46 -9.07 -21.89
C LEU A 33 -15.81 -7.69 -21.81
N ALA A 34 -16.49 -6.64 -22.31
CA ALA A 34 -16.00 -5.26 -22.21
C ALA A 34 -15.89 -4.79 -20.75
N ALA A 35 -16.87 -5.14 -19.90
CA ALA A 35 -16.82 -4.84 -18.47
C ALA A 35 -15.68 -5.59 -17.77
N ILE A 36 -15.44 -6.86 -18.10
CA ILE A 36 -14.32 -7.65 -17.55
C ILE A 36 -12.98 -7.04 -17.96
N LEU A 37 -12.80 -6.64 -19.22
CA LEU A 37 -11.56 -6.00 -19.70
C LEU A 37 -11.30 -4.68 -18.99
N GLN A 38 -12.33 -3.87 -18.76
CA GLN A 38 -12.20 -2.62 -17.99
C GLN A 38 -11.82 -2.89 -16.53
N GLU A 39 -12.37 -3.93 -15.91
CA GLU A 39 -12.01 -4.28 -14.54
C GLU A 39 -10.57 -4.81 -14.44
N ILE A 40 -10.13 -5.63 -15.41
CA ILE A 40 -8.73 -6.07 -15.51
C ILE A 40 -7.79 -4.87 -15.68
N GLN A 41 -8.13 -3.89 -16.52
CA GLN A 41 -7.32 -2.68 -16.68
C GLN A 41 -7.22 -1.87 -15.38
N ARG A 42 -8.34 -1.67 -14.68
CA ARG A 42 -8.35 -0.99 -13.37
C ARG A 42 -7.55 -1.78 -12.33
N MET A 43 -7.63 -3.10 -12.36
CA MET A 43 -6.89 -3.98 -11.48
C MET A 43 -5.38 -3.86 -11.72
N ASN A 44 -4.94 -3.86 -12.98
CA ASN A 44 -3.54 -3.68 -13.35
C ASN A 44 -3.00 -2.33 -12.88
N GLN A 45 -3.74 -1.24 -13.11
CA GLN A 45 -3.34 0.10 -12.64
C GLN A 45 -3.21 0.18 -11.12
N ARG A 46 -4.16 -0.42 -10.38
CA ARG A 46 -4.09 -0.50 -8.91
C ARG A 46 -2.92 -1.38 -8.46
N PHE A 47 -2.63 -2.45 -9.20
CA PHE A 47 -1.53 -3.35 -8.90
C PHE A 47 -0.19 -2.65 -9.08
N GLU A 48 0.02 -1.97 -10.21
CA GLU A 48 1.21 -1.17 -10.49
C GLU A 48 1.46 -0.13 -9.39
N GLN A 49 0.45 0.68 -9.05
CA GLN A 49 0.58 1.68 -7.99
C GLN A 49 0.93 1.10 -6.61
N ARG A 50 0.34 -0.06 -6.28
CA ARG A 50 0.65 -0.76 -5.02
C ARG A 50 2.05 -1.35 -5.04
N PHE A 51 2.49 -1.85 -6.20
CA PHE A 51 3.82 -2.41 -6.37
C PHE A 51 4.90 -1.33 -6.26
N ASP A 52 4.70 -0.17 -6.89
CA ASP A 52 5.61 0.98 -6.77
C ASP A 52 5.74 1.45 -5.33
N ARG A 53 4.62 1.56 -4.62
CA ARG A 53 4.62 1.93 -3.19
C ARG A 53 5.32 0.89 -2.33
N PHE A 54 5.16 -0.39 -2.65
CA PHE A 54 5.84 -1.47 -1.95
C PHE A 54 7.36 -1.42 -2.20
N GLU A 55 7.80 -1.18 -3.42
CA GLU A 55 9.22 -1.04 -3.75
C GLU A 55 9.86 0.14 -2.99
N LEU A 56 9.18 1.29 -2.93
CA LEU A 56 9.62 2.44 -2.13
C LEU A 56 9.72 2.11 -0.64
N SER A 57 8.72 1.44 -0.08
CA SER A 57 8.71 1.01 1.32
C SER A 57 9.86 0.05 1.64
N LEU A 58 10.17 -0.90 0.74
CA LEU A 58 11.32 -1.79 0.89
C LEU A 58 12.66 -1.05 0.85
N LYS A 59 12.80 -0.06 -0.04
CA LYS A 59 14.01 0.78 -0.09
C LYS A 59 14.18 1.56 1.22
N ALA A 60 13.12 2.18 1.72
CA ALA A 60 13.12 2.88 3.00
C ALA A 60 13.47 1.95 4.16
N GLU A 61 12.89 0.74 4.21
CA GLU A 61 13.20 -0.25 5.25
C GLU A 61 14.67 -0.67 5.23
N ARG A 62 15.27 -0.86 4.05
CA ARG A 62 16.70 -1.17 3.94
C ARG A 62 17.58 -0.04 4.49
N VAL A 63 17.29 1.21 4.14
CA VAL A 63 18.02 2.37 4.65
C VAL A 63 17.84 2.48 6.16
N ASN A 64 16.60 2.37 6.64
CA ASN A 64 16.25 2.45 8.06
C ASN A 64 16.93 1.37 8.89
N ASN A 65 17.04 0.15 8.38
CA ASN A 65 17.72 -0.93 9.10
C ASN A 65 19.23 -0.66 9.24
N ILE A 66 19.87 -0.06 8.24
CA ILE A 66 21.26 0.39 8.34
C ILE A 66 21.37 1.53 9.37
N SER A 67 20.50 2.53 9.30
CA SER A 67 20.48 3.64 10.27
C SER A 67 20.24 3.16 11.70
N ARG A 68 19.29 2.23 11.93
CA ARG A 68 19.03 1.60 13.23
C ARG A 68 20.24 0.86 13.76
N LEU A 69 20.93 0.10 12.89
CA LEU A 69 22.15 -0.62 13.29
C LEU A 69 23.25 0.37 13.70
N GLN A 70 23.45 1.46 12.94
CA GLN A 70 24.39 2.52 13.30
C GLN A 70 24.01 3.17 14.64
N ASN A 71 22.75 3.52 14.82
CA ASN A 71 22.23 4.12 16.05
C ASN A 71 22.35 3.19 17.25
N SER A 72 22.25 1.87 17.09
CA SER A 72 22.46 0.93 18.20
C SER A 72 23.88 0.90 18.76
N SER A 73 24.85 1.39 17.99
CA SER A 73 26.23 1.57 18.45
C SER A 73 26.46 2.90 19.17
N VAL A 74 25.47 3.79 19.18
CA VAL A 74 25.55 5.10 19.84
C VAL A 74 25.39 4.90 21.34
N THR A 75 26.43 5.27 22.08
CA THR A 75 26.49 5.14 23.55
C THR A 75 26.58 6.47 24.27
N ARG A 76 26.86 7.56 23.56
CA ARG A 76 27.04 8.89 24.13
C ARG A 76 25.88 9.83 23.76
N PRO A 77 25.44 10.70 24.68
CA PRO A 77 24.28 11.58 24.46
C PRO A 77 24.47 12.60 23.34
N ASN A 78 25.71 12.97 23.01
CA ASN A 78 26.05 13.97 21.99
C ASN A 78 26.60 13.35 20.69
N GLN A 79 26.62 12.02 20.58
CA GLN A 79 27.05 11.37 19.34
C GLN A 79 25.95 11.48 18.28
N HIS A 80 26.36 11.64 17.03
CA HIS A 80 25.43 11.81 15.93
C HIS A 80 24.60 10.55 15.67
N LEU A 81 23.30 10.76 15.44
CA LEU A 81 22.38 9.74 14.97
C LEU A 81 22.36 9.69 13.44
N ALA A 82 22.29 8.49 12.90
CA ALA A 82 21.92 8.27 11.51
C ALA A 82 20.42 8.50 11.34
N VAL A 83 20.07 9.40 10.42
CA VAL A 83 18.68 9.75 10.11
C VAL A 83 17.94 8.54 9.52
N LEU A 84 16.71 8.35 9.96
CA LEU A 84 15.78 7.41 9.33
C LEU A 84 15.03 8.12 8.19
N HIS A 85 14.55 7.35 7.24
CA HIS A 85 13.78 7.76 6.09
C HIS A 85 12.30 7.41 6.27
N SER A 86 11.44 8.22 5.65
CA SER A 86 9.99 8.00 5.57
C SER A 86 9.67 6.78 4.68
N TYR A 87 8.73 5.93 5.12
CA TYR A 87 8.24 4.81 4.32
C TYR A 87 7.38 5.24 3.12
N ALA A 88 6.92 6.50 3.09
CA ALA A 88 6.06 7.02 2.03
C ALA A 88 6.83 7.38 0.76
N ASP A 89 8.04 7.92 0.90
CA ASP A 89 8.82 8.51 -0.21
C ASP A 89 10.32 8.22 -0.14
N ASN A 90 10.78 7.47 0.88
CA ASN A 90 12.19 7.16 1.11
C ASN A 90 13.08 8.42 1.22
N THR A 91 12.53 9.53 1.71
CA THR A 91 13.31 10.74 2.02
C THR A 91 13.72 10.79 3.49
N PRO A 92 14.85 11.43 3.84
CA PRO A 92 15.24 11.63 5.23
C PRO A 92 14.13 12.31 6.04
N LEU A 93 13.87 11.83 7.25
CA LEU A 93 12.82 12.39 8.09
C LEU A 93 13.11 13.85 8.44
N PRO A 94 12.18 14.79 8.17
CA PRO A 94 12.38 16.18 8.50
C PRO A 94 12.38 16.38 10.02
N ASN A 95 13.25 17.27 10.50
CA ASN A 95 13.44 17.56 11.93
C ASN A 95 13.81 16.32 12.77
N PHE A 96 14.47 15.34 12.15
CA PHE A 96 15.05 14.21 12.88
C PHE A 96 16.12 14.72 13.87
N PRO A 97 16.12 14.25 15.12
CA PRO A 97 17.08 14.71 16.12
C PRO A 97 18.52 14.29 15.74
N ASP A 98 19.46 15.23 15.79
CA ASP A 98 20.86 14.96 15.44
C ASP A 98 21.57 14.07 16.47
N THR A 99 21.11 14.05 17.73
CA THR A 99 21.75 13.33 18.84
C THR A 99 20.72 12.71 19.79
N PRO A 100 21.08 11.69 20.59
CA PRO A 100 20.19 11.14 21.61
C PRO A 100 19.69 12.19 22.62
N ALA A 101 20.54 13.14 23.03
CA ALA A 101 20.15 14.21 23.94
C ALA A 101 19.10 15.16 23.34
N ALA A 102 19.17 15.40 22.03
CA ALA A 102 18.20 16.25 21.34
C ALA A 102 16.78 15.67 21.37
N ILE A 103 16.63 14.35 21.47
CA ILE A 103 15.33 13.67 21.59
C ILE A 103 14.55 14.18 22.79
N SER A 104 15.22 14.27 23.95
CA SER A 104 14.60 14.73 25.19
C SER A 104 14.19 16.20 25.16
N GLY A 105 14.71 16.98 24.19
CA GLY A 105 14.30 18.36 23.93
C GLY A 105 13.13 18.53 22.94
N LEU A 106 12.72 17.47 22.23
CA LEU A 106 11.64 17.56 21.23
C LEU A 106 10.30 17.90 21.89
N SER A 107 9.42 18.65 21.23
CA SER A 107 8.05 18.86 21.72
C SER A 107 7.20 17.58 21.57
N ASN A 108 6.13 17.44 22.36
CA ASN A 108 5.18 16.32 22.21
C ASN A 108 4.56 16.27 20.80
N ALA A 109 4.36 17.43 20.18
CA ALA A 109 3.89 17.53 18.80
C ALA A 109 4.93 16.96 17.81
N ASN A 110 6.20 17.33 17.95
CA ASN A 110 7.29 16.84 17.09
C ASN A 110 7.49 15.33 17.24
N LEU A 111 7.42 14.80 18.47
CA LEU A 111 7.43 13.35 18.71
C LEU A 111 6.28 12.67 17.96
N GLY A 112 5.07 13.21 18.01
CA GLY A 112 3.93 12.68 17.29
C GLY A 112 4.10 12.72 15.77
N VAL A 113 4.73 13.76 15.22
CA VAL A 113 5.04 13.87 13.79
C VAL A 113 6.03 12.78 13.38
N LEU A 114 7.15 12.66 14.07
CA LEU A 114 8.18 11.65 13.77
C LEU A 114 7.63 10.22 13.89
N LEU A 115 6.88 9.92 14.95
CA LEU A 115 6.24 8.61 15.13
C LEU A 115 5.25 8.30 14.00
N ARG A 116 4.44 9.26 13.57
CA ARG A 116 3.51 9.06 12.45
C ARG A 116 4.23 8.79 11.13
N GLN A 117 5.34 9.49 10.87
CA GLN A 117 6.14 9.29 9.66
C GLN A 117 6.85 7.93 9.66
N LEU A 118 7.15 7.39 10.85
CA LEU A 118 7.65 6.02 11.05
C LEU A 118 6.53 4.96 11.08
N GLU A 119 5.28 5.35 10.80
CA GLU A 119 4.09 4.49 10.87
C GLU A 119 3.86 3.84 12.25
N LEU A 120 4.27 4.52 13.31
CA LEU A 120 4.13 4.09 14.71
C LEU A 120 2.95 4.75 15.41
N SER A 121 2.48 4.12 16.48
CA SER A 121 1.44 4.67 17.35
C SER A 121 1.87 6.02 17.96
N VAL A 122 0.98 7.00 17.90
CA VAL A 122 1.10 8.31 18.56
C VAL A 122 0.29 8.38 19.86
N ALA A 123 -0.21 7.24 20.34
CA ALA A 123 -0.91 7.17 21.62
C ALA A 123 0.07 7.31 22.79
N GLY A 124 -0.47 7.74 23.92
CA GLY A 124 0.27 7.90 25.16
C GLY A 124 0.74 9.31 25.45
N ASP A 125 1.37 9.45 26.60
CA ASP A 125 1.99 10.68 27.05
C ASP A 125 3.32 10.96 26.31
N ARG A 126 3.99 12.04 26.70
CA ARG A 126 5.25 12.45 26.07
C ARG A 126 6.36 11.40 26.29
N LEU A 127 6.49 10.85 27.49
CA LEU A 127 7.57 9.92 27.84
C LEU A 127 7.39 8.60 27.10
N GLU A 128 6.16 8.11 27.00
CA GLU A 128 5.84 6.89 26.23
C GLU A 128 6.19 7.06 24.75
N LYS A 129 5.91 8.24 24.17
CA LYS A 129 6.29 8.56 22.78
C LYS A 129 7.79 8.69 22.60
N GLU A 130 8.48 9.31 23.54
CA GLU A 130 9.94 9.42 23.53
C GLU A 130 10.59 8.03 23.59
N GLY A 131 10.16 7.17 24.51
CA GLY A 131 10.64 5.79 24.60
C GLY A 131 10.40 5.02 23.30
N ARG A 132 9.19 5.13 22.74
CA ARG A 132 8.85 4.52 21.44
C ARG A 132 9.75 5.01 20.31
N LEU A 133 10.02 6.31 20.26
CA LEU A 133 10.92 6.87 19.25
C LEU A 133 12.34 6.33 19.43
N ARG A 134 12.88 6.35 20.66
CA ARG A 134 14.23 5.84 20.98
C ARG A 134 14.41 4.39 20.53
N VAL A 135 13.46 3.52 20.86
CA VAL A 135 13.46 2.12 20.42
C VAL A 135 13.39 2.02 18.89
N ALA A 136 12.50 2.77 18.25
CA ALA A 136 12.29 2.72 16.81
C ALA A 136 13.51 3.15 15.97
N ILE A 137 14.30 4.09 16.49
CA ILE A 137 15.52 4.55 15.85
C ILE A 137 16.74 3.67 16.19
N GLY A 138 16.57 2.64 17.03
CA GLY A 138 17.61 1.67 17.36
C GLY A 138 18.48 2.05 18.55
N LEU A 139 18.10 3.02 19.38
CA LEU A 139 18.85 3.31 20.61
C LEU A 139 18.59 2.23 21.66
N LEU A 140 19.67 1.76 22.28
CA LEU A 140 19.59 0.92 23.48
C LEU A 140 19.03 1.76 24.63
N GLU A 141 18.03 1.24 25.33
CA GLU A 141 17.55 1.88 26.57
C GLU A 141 18.72 2.04 27.54
N GLU A 142 18.83 3.23 28.15
CA GLU A 142 19.74 3.44 29.28
C GLU A 142 19.37 2.42 30.36
N ARG A 143 20.24 1.44 30.57
CA ARG A 143 20.15 0.56 31.74
C ARG A 143 20.38 1.44 32.97
N VAL A 144 19.28 1.78 33.64
CA VAL A 144 19.26 2.34 35.00
C VAL A 144 19.87 1.34 35.97
#